data_AF-A0A846PG01-F1
#
_entry.id   AF-A0A846PG01-F1
#
_cell.length_a   1.000
_cell.length_b   1.000
_cell.length_c   1.000
_cell.angle_alpha   90.00
_cell.angle_beta   90.00
_cell.angle_gamma   90.00
#
_symmetry.space_group_name_H-M   'P 1'
#
loop_
_entity.id
_entity.type
_entity.pdbx_description
1 polymer ?
#
loop_
_entity_poly.entity_id
_entity_poly.type
_entity_poly.pdbx_seq_one_letter_code
_entity_poly.pdbx_strand_id
1 'polypeptide(L)'
;HSAIKDWYSVPNDRFEIRVDGFIIDILRENLLIEVQTKSFRRIKRKLSSLVESHEVRLVYPIPEKKWIVRITESSELVAKRRSPRKGRLVDLFYELVSIPDLIARENFSLEVLMIEEEEIRCSDGKGSWRRRGVSIKDRRLI
;
A
#
# COMPACT_ATOMS: atom_id res chain seq x y z
N HIS A 1 -1.40 0.00 4.51
CA HIS A 1 -0.87 1.38 4.41
C HIS A 1 -0.06 1.65 5.65
N SER A 2 -0.68 1.92 6.81
CA SER A 2 0.05 2.21 8.07
C SER A 2 1.11 1.17 8.40
N ALA A 3 0.74 -0.12 8.49
CA ALA A 3 1.72 -1.17 8.83
C ALA A 3 2.95 -1.22 7.89
N ILE A 4 2.78 -0.91 6.59
CA ILE A 4 3.90 -0.82 5.64
C ILE A 4 4.70 0.45 5.86
N LYS A 5 4.04 1.59 6.06
CA LYS A 5 4.68 2.86 6.39
C LYS A 5 5.57 2.67 7.63
N ASP A 6 5.01 2.09 8.69
CA ASP A 6 5.69 1.86 9.97
C ASP A 6 6.87 0.90 9.80
N TRP A 7 6.71 -0.20 9.07
CA TRP A 7 7.80 -1.15 8.80
C TRP A 7 8.92 -0.57 7.93
N TYR A 8 8.56 0.27 6.95
CA TYR A 8 9.51 0.89 6.01
C TYR A 8 10.26 2.09 6.61
N SER A 9 9.78 2.59 7.75
CA SER A 9 10.31 3.77 8.42
C SER A 9 11.69 3.51 9.03
N VAL A 10 12.53 4.53 9.06
CA VAL A 10 13.80 4.54 9.78
C VAL A 10 13.88 5.77 10.71
N PRO A 11 14.82 5.80 11.68
CA PRO A 11 15.02 6.98 12.52
C PRO A 11 15.24 8.24 11.67
N ASN A 12 14.67 9.36 12.13
CA ASN A 12 14.68 10.69 11.48
C ASN A 12 13.76 10.86 10.27
N ASP A 13 13.04 9.81 9.85
CA ASP A 13 11.96 9.98 8.88
C ASP A 13 10.89 10.95 9.42
N ARG A 14 10.40 11.84 8.55
CA ARG A 14 9.26 12.71 8.84
C ARG A 14 8.02 12.18 8.14
N PHE A 15 6.87 12.24 8.80
CA PHE A 15 5.64 11.65 8.30
C PHE A 15 4.59 12.70 7.97
N GLU A 16 3.76 12.40 6.96
CA GLU A 16 2.56 13.18 6.62
C GLU A 16 2.85 14.67 6.41
N ILE A 17 4.01 14.97 5.80
CA ILE A 17 4.48 16.34 5.57
C ILE A 17 3.91 16.91 4.27
N ARG A 18 3.58 18.20 4.26
CA ARG A 18 3.10 18.89 3.06
C ARG A 18 4.26 19.36 2.20
N VAL A 19 4.32 18.91 0.95
CA VAL A 19 5.31 19.31 -0.08
C VAL A 19 4.56 19.58 -1.38
N ASP A 20 4.78 20.75 -1.99
CA ASP A 20 4.17 21.18 -3.26
C ASP A 20 2.65 20.95 -3.36
N GLY A 21 1.95 21.18 -2.24
CA GLY A 21 0.49 21.02 -2.15
C GLY A 21 -0.01 19.59 -1.95
N PHE A 22 0.88 18.60 -1.87
CA PHE A 22 0.56 17.20 -1.54
C PHE A 22 1.01 16.84 -0.13
N ILE A 23 0.33 15.88 0.51
CA ILE A 23 0.77 15.28 1.78
C ILE A 23 1.58 14.04 1.46
N ILE A 24 2.86 13.99 1.85
CA ILE A 24 3.79 12.89 1.58
C ILE A 24 3.77 11.89 2.74
N ASP A 25 3.74 10.58 2.44
CA ASP A 25 3.70 9.56 3.50
C ASP A 25 4.96 9.60 4.38
N ILE A 26 6.15 9.59 3.75
CA ILE A 26 7.44 9.65 4.44
C ILE A 26 8.39 10.59 3.67
N LEU A 27 9.06 11.48 4.39
CA LEU A 27 10.18 12.28 3.91
C LEU A 27 11.45 11.80 4.63
N ARG A 28 12.35 11.20 3.84
CA ARG A 28 13.66 10.72 4.29
C ARG A 28 14.74 11.60 3.70
N GLU A 29 15.32 12.48 4.52
CA GLU A 29 16.22 13.54 4.05
C GLU A 29 15.54 14.39 2.95
N ASN A 30 15.92 14.20 1.68
CA ASN A 30 15.34 14.86 0.50
C ASN A 30 14.44 13.94 -0.35
N LEU A 31 14.39 12.63 -0.03
CA LEU A 31 13.61 11.64 -0.76
C LEU A 31 12.15 11.63 -0.29
N LEU A 32 11.22 11.83 -1.24
CA LEU A 32 9.79 11.69 -1.01
C LEU A 32 9.36 10.24 -1.22
N ILE A 33 8.80 9.59 -0.21
CA ILE A 33 8.40 8.19 -0.29
C ILE A 33 6.89 8.06 -0.13
N GLU A 34 6.27 7.35 -1.07
CA GLU A 34 4.83 7.09 -1.12
C GLU A 34 4.56 5.59 -1.04
N VAL A 35 3.74 5.18 -0.07
CA VAL A 35 3.33 3.78 0.05
C VAL A 35 2.00 3.60 -0.66
N GLN A 36 1.97 2.92 -1.81
CA GLN A 36 0.73 2.75 -2.56
C GLN A 36 0.21 1.32 -2.47
N THR A 37 -0.98 1.13 -1.89
CA THR A 37 -1.61 -0.21 -1.75
C THR A 37 -2.76 -0.45 -2.75
N LYS A 38 -3.00 0.51 -3.64
CA LYS A 38 -4.05 0.49 -4.67
C LYS A 38 -3.42 0.76 -6.04
N SER A 39 -4.24 0.88 -7.08
CA SER A 39 -3.71 1.13 -8.43
C SER A 39 -2.88 2.42 -8.54
N PHE A 40 -1.81 2.37 -9.32
CA PHE A 40 -0.92 3.50 -9.62
C PHE A 40 -1.65 4.66 -10.29
N ARG A 41 -2.72 4.38 -11.04
CA ARG A 41 -3.61 5.42 -11.62
C ARG A 41 -4.08 6.45 -10.60
N ARG A 42 -4.29 6.03 -9.34
CA ARG A 42 -4.80 6.90 -8.27
C ARG A 42 -3.76 7.89 -7.76
N ILE A 43 -2.48 7.56 -7.88
CA ILE A 43 -1.38 8.39 -7.37
C ILE A 43 -0.58 9.06 -8.50
N LYS A 44 -0.81 8.66 -9.77
CA LYS A 44 -0.13 9.18 -10.97
C LYS A 44 0.03 10.70 -10.96
N ARG A 45 -1.05 11.46 -10.73
CA ARG A 45 -1.01 12.93 -10.76
C ARG A 45 -0.02 13.51 -9.74
N LYS A 46 -0.05 12.98 -8.52
CA LYS A 46 0.84 13.40 -7.44
C LYS A 46 2.29 13.08 -7.78
N LEU A 47 2.57 11.84 -8.17
CA LEU A 47 3.93 11.44 -8.54
C LEU A 47 4.46 12.26 -9.72
N SER A 48 3.64 12.47 -10.76
CA SER A 48 4.05 13.24 -11.95
C SER A 48 4.44 14.67 -11.63
N SER A 49 3.75 15.31 -10.68
CA SER A 49 4.10 16.66 -10.24
C SER A 49 5.36 16.70 -9.38
N LEU A 50 5.54 15.72 -8.49
CA LEU A 50 6.66 15.74 -7.53
C LEU A 50 8.00 15.40 -8.21
N VAL A 51 8.00 14.45 -9.15
CA VAL A 51 9.24 14.01 -9.84
C VAL A 51 9.92 15.10 -10.67
N GLU A 52 9.22 16.20 -10.97
CA GLU A 52 9.78 17.34 -11.70
C GLU A 52 10.88 18.06 -10.90
N SER A 53 10.77 18.06 -9.57
CA SER A 53 11.67 18.82 -8.69
C SER A 53 12.24 18.01 -7.52
N HIS A 54 11.78 16.78 -7.31
CA HIS A 54 12.13 15.96 -6.16
C HIS A 54 12.47 14.54 -6.57
N GLU A 55 13.36 13.89 -5.79
CA GLU A 55 13.47 12.44 -5.81
C GLU A 55 12.23 11.83 -5.17
N VAL A 56 11.62 10.88 -5.88
CA VAL A 56 10.39 10.22 -5.45
C VAL A 56 10.57 8.70 -5.52
N ARG A 57 10.23 8.02 -4.42
CA ARG A 57 10.13 6.57 -4.35
C ARG A 57 8.69 6.14 -4.14
N LEU A 58 8.20 5.32 -5.06
CA LEU A 58 6.96 4.59 -4.86
C LEU A 58 7.27 3.22 -4.23
N VAL A 59 6.72 2.96 -3.05
CA VAL A 59 6.77 1.65 -2.39
C VAL A 59 5.45 0.93 -2.66
N TYR A 60 5.53 -0.22 -3.32
CA TYR A 60 4.36 -1.02 -3.72
C TYR A 60 4.39 -2.43 -3.09
N PRO A 61 3.61 -2.68 -2.03
CA PRO A 61 3.50 -4.01 -1.46
C PRO A 61 2.66 -4.96 -2.32
N ILE A 62 3.21 -6.15 -2.59
CA ILE A 62 2.56 -7.29 -3.23
C ILE A 62 2.39 -8.41 -2.19
N PRO A 63 1.16 -8.76 -1.79
CA PRO A 63 0.92 -9.85 -0.84
C PRO A 63 1.24 -11.21 -1.46
N GLU A 64 2.47 -11.72 -1.26
CA GLU A 64 2.86 -13.07 -1.67
C GLU A 64 2.00 -14.11 -0.94
N LYS A 65 1.86 -13.91 0.37
CA LYS A 65 0.98 -14.70 1.22
C LYS A 65 0.01 -13.77 1.94
N LYS A 66 -1.25 -14.16 1.94
CA LYS A 66 -2.31 -13.42 2.61
C LYS A 66 -3.17 -14.34 3.44
N TRP A 67 -3.29 -14.06 4.72
CA TRP A 67 -4.23 -14.71 5.61
C TRP A 67 -5.49 -13.85 5.75
N ILE A 68 -6.64 -14.49 5.73
CA ILE A 68 -7.92 -13.86 6.02
C ILE A 68 -8.33 -14.31 7.42
N VAL A 69 -8.35 -13.35 8.33
CA VAL A 69 -8.77 -13.54 9.72
C VAL A 69 -10.17 -12.97 9.85
N ARG A 70 -11.12 -13.81 10.25
CA ARG A 70 -12.49 -13.38 10.52
C ARG A 70 -12.69 -13.24 12.02
N ILE A 71 -13.23 -12.11 12.42
CA ILE A 71 -13.59 -11.80 13.79
C ILE A 71 -15.09 -11.49 13.91
N THR A 72 -15.62 -11.66 15.11
CA THR A 72 -16.93 -11.15 15.52
C THR A 72 -16.88 -9.62 15.69
N GLU A 73 -18.01 -8.99 16.00
CA GLU A 73 -18.02 -7.58 16.40
C GLU A 73 -17.31 -7.34 17.74
N SER A 74 -17.32 -8.32 18.64
CA SER A 74 -16.57 -8.34 19.91
C SER A 74 -15.08 -8.63 19.74
N SER A 75 -14.57 -8.68 18.50
CA SER A 75 -13.17 -8.97 18.16
C SER A 75 -12.68 -10.38 18.49
N GLU A 76 -13.59 -11.33 18.68
CA GLU A 76 -13.26 -12.74 18.89
C GLU A 76 -12.95 -13.43 17.57
N LEU A 77 -11.93 -14.30 17.57
CA LEU A 77 -11.52 -15.04 16.38
C LEU A 77 -12.58 -16.09 16.00
N VAL A 78 -13.12 -15.97 14.78
CA VAL A 78 -14.06 -16.93 14.21
C VAL A 78 -13.34 -17.95 13.33
N ALA A 79 -12.44 -17.48 12.47
CA ALA A 79 -11.70 -18.35 11.55
C ALA A 79 -10.44 -17.66 11.03
N LYS A 80 -9.40 -18.44 10.76
CA LYS A 80 -8.20 -18.00 10.03
C LYS A 80 -7.95 -18.96 8.88
N ARG A 81 -7.80 -18.43 7.67
CA ARG A 81 -7.45 -19.25 6.50
C ARG A 81 -6.53 -18.50 5.56
N ARG A 82 -5.74 -19.26 4.78
CA ARG A 82 -4.97 -18.68 3.69
C ARG A 82 -5.89 -18.23 2.55
N SER A 83 -5.59 -17.09 1.95
CA SER A 83 -6.17 -16.64 0.70
C SER A 83 -5.67 -17.53 -0.44
N PRO A 84 -6.53 -17.95 -1.39
CA PRO A 84 -6.07 -18.66 -2.59
C PRO A 84 -5.29 -17.73 -3.54
N ARG A 85 -5.55 -16.42 -3.49
CA ARG A 85 -4.79 -15.43 -4.26
C ARG A 85 -3.37 -15.32 -3.69
N LYS A 86 -2.39 -15.47 -4.56
CA LYS A 86 -0.97 -15.20 -4.33
C LYS A 86 -0.55 -14.05 -5.21
N GLY A 87 -0.03 -12.98 -4.63
CA GLY A 87 0.58 -11.90 -5.38
C GLY A 87 1.88 -12.38 -6.00
N ARG A 88 2.14 -11.97 -7.23
CA ARG A 88 3.38 -12.27 -7.95
C ARG A 88 4.00 -10.98 -8.42
N LEU A 89 5.32 -10.96 -8.56
CA LEU A 89 6.03 -9.80 -9.11
C LEU A 89 5.49 -9.41 -10.50
N VAL A 90 5.09 -10.40 -11.32
CA VAL A 90 4.49 -10.13 -12.65
C VAL A 90 3.16 -9.36 -12.59
N ASP A 91 2.47 -9.35 -11.45
CA ASP A 91 1.24 -8.57 -11.30
C ASP A 91 1.54 -7.06 -11.30
N LEU A 92 2.79 -6.66 -11.05
CA LEU A 92 3.27 -5.28 -11.13
C LEU A 92 3.10 -4.68 -12.53
N PHE A 93 3.27 -5.47 -13.59
CA PHE A 93 3.20 -4.97 -14.97
C PHE A 93 1.85 -4.33 -15.29
N TYR A 94 0.75 -4.81 -14.69
CA TYR A 94 -0.58 -4.19 -14.84
C TYR A 94 -0.65 -2.77 -14.28
N GLU A 95 0.18 -2.45 -13.29
CA GLU A 95 0.24 -1.12 -12.71
C GLU A 95 1.24 -0.22 -13.45
N LEU A 96 2.38 -0.77 -13.90
CA LEU A 96 3.41 -0.03 -14.65
C LEU A 96 2.86 0.58 -15.94
N VAL A 97 1.99 -0.14 -16.66
CA VAL A 97 1.36 0.38 -17.88
C VAL A 97 0.50 1.63 -17.65
N SER A 98 0.16 1.96 -16.39
CA SER A 98 -0.59 3.17 -16.07
C SER A 98 0.30 4.42 -15.84
N ILE A 99 1.59 4.23 -15.61
CA ILE A 99 2.56 5.29 -15.33
C ILE A 99 3.85 5.17 -16.17
N PRO A 100 3.75 4.90 -17.49
CA PRO A 100 4.94 4.65 -18.32
C PRO A 100 5.94 5.81 -18.28
N ASP A 101 5.45 7.05 -18.30
CA ASP A 101 6.28 8.26 -18.32
C ASP A 101 7.08 8.46 -17.03
N LEU A 102 6.63 7.90 -15.90
CA LEU A 102 7.34 8.02 -14.61
C LEU A 102 8.54 7.09 -14.54
N ILE A 103 8.43 5.89 -15.11
CA ILE A 103 9.50 4.88 -15.07
C ILE A 103 10.75 5.37 -15.82
N ALA A 104 10.58 6.26 -16.80
CA ALA A 104 11.67 6.85 -17.56
C ALA A 104 12.32 8.07 -16.88
N ARG A 105 11.84 8.51 -15.70
CA ARG A 105 12.40 9.67 -14.99
C ARG A 105 13.52 9.23 -14.07
N GLU A 106 14.66 9.95 -14.13
CA GLU A 106 15.81 9.70 -13.25
C GLU A 106 15.47 9.91 -11.77
N ASN A 107 14.61 10.89 -11.47
CA ASN A 107 14.16 11.19 -10.11
C ASN A 107 13.08 10.23 -9.58
N PHE A 108 12.68 9.21 -10.35
CA PHE A 108 11.66 8.26 -9.92
C PHE A 108 12.27 6.87 -9.67
N SER A 109 11.95 6.31 -8.51
CA SER A 109 12.28 4.93 -8.18
C SER A 109 11.03 4.17 -7.72
N LEU A 110 11.01 2.86 -8.02
CA LEU A 110 9.96 1.95 -7.59
C LEU A 110 10.60 0.84 -6.77
N GLU A 111 10.08 0.62 -5.57
CA GLU A 111 10.45 -0.48 -4.72
C GLU A 111 9.23 -1.38 -4.49
N VAL A 112 9.41 -2.68 -4.71
CA VAL A 112 8.33 -3.66 -4.57
C VAL A 112 8.61 -4.53 -3.35
N LEU A 113 7.68 -4.50 -2.40
CA LEU A 113 7.78 -5.32 -1.19
C LEU A 113 6.93 -6.57 -1.37
N MET A 114 7.57 -7.74 -1.45
CA MET A 114 6.86 -9.01 -1.37
C MET A 114 6.55 -9.26 0.11
N ILE A 115 5.27 -9.24 0.48
CA ILE A 115 4.86 -9.28 1.89
C ILE A 115 4.03 -10.52 2.23
N GLU A 116 4.10 -10.90 3.50
CA GLU A 116 3.07 -11.69 4.15
C GLU A 116 2.15 -10.76 4.95
N GLU A 117 0.84 -10.87 4.75
CA GLU A 117 -0.12 -10.04 5.48
C GLU A 117 -1.31 -10.83 6.05
N GLU A 118 -1.85 -10.34 7.16
CA GLU A 118 -3.16 -10.69 7.67
C GLU A 118 -4.16 -9.58 7.33
N GLU A 119 -5.28 -9.92 6.70
CA GLU A 119 -6.41 -9.02 6.54
C GLU A 119 -7.53 -9.43 7.51
N ILE A 120 -7.77 -8.56 8.47
CA ILE A 120 -8.76 -8.76 9.53
C ILE A 120 -10.12 -8.28 9.02
N ARG A 121 -11.10 -9.16 9.12
CA ARG A 121 -12.45 -8.97 8.59
C ARG A 121 -13.50 -9.19 9.65
N CYS A 122 -14.49 -8.31 9.70
CA CYS A 122 -15.59 -8.39 10.65
C CYS A 122 -16.92 -8.59 9.91
N SER A 123 -17.75 -9.52 10.39
CA SER A 123 -19.05 -9.83 9.78
C SER A 123 -20.16 -8.91 10.32
N ASP A 124 -19.97 -7.60 10.20
CA ASP A 124 -20.81 -6.54 10.80
C ASP A 124 -21.85 -5.94 9.85
N GLY A 125 -21.98 -6.49 8.63
CA GLY A 125 -22.88 -5.96 7.61
C GLY A 125 -22.44 -4.62 6.98
N LYS A 126 -21.35 -4.00 7.46
CA LYS A 126 -20.87 -2.66 7.03
C LYS A 126 -19.88 -2.70 5.86
N GLY A 127 -19.59 -3.90 5.36
CA GLY A 127 -18.68 -4.13 4.24
C GLY A 127 -19.32 -3.98 2.85
N SER A 128 -18.48 -4.05 1.82
CA SER A 128 -18.96 -3.99 0.43
C SER A 128 -19.89 -5.15 0.07
N TRP A 129 -20.84 -4.93 -0.84
CA TRP A 129 -21.67 -5.97 -1.45
C TRP A 129 -20.87 -7.18 -1.96
N ARG A 130 -19.71 -6.95 -2.62
CA ARG A 130 -18.82 -8.03 -3.09
C ARG A 130 -18.30 -8.94 -1.97
N ARG A 131 -18.26 -8.44 -0.73
CA ARG A 131 -17.87 -9.18 0.47
C ARG A 131 -19.08 -9.56 1.33
N ARG A 132 -20.31 -9.45 0.81
CA ARG A 132 -21.56 -9.78 1.51
C ARG A 132 -21.66 -9.09 2.88
N GLY A 133 -21.36 -7.80 2.93
CA GLY A 133 -21.42 -7.03 4.18
C GLY A 133 -20.22 -7.23 5.12
N VAL A 134 -19.23 -8.06 4.79
CA VAL A 134 -18.03 -8.21 5.62
C VAL A 134 -17.06 -7.03 5.44
N SER A 135 -16.85 -6.27 6.50
CA SER A 135 -15.91 -5.14 6.52
C SER A 135 -14.47 -5.61 6.70
N ILE A 136 -13.51 -4.81 6.24
CA ILE A 136 -12.08 -5.00 6.52
C ILE A 136 -11.77 -4.01 7.64
N LYS A 137 -11.34 -4.50 8.78
CA LYS A 137 -11.03 -3.68 9.95
C LYS A 137 -9.58 -3.23 9.95
N ASP A 138 -8.68 -4.13 9.60
CA ASP A 138 -7.25 -3.91 9.74
C ASP A 138 -6.43 -4.79 8.78
N ARG A 139 -5.16 -4.42 8.59
CA ARG A 139 -4.13 -5.21 7.90
C ARG A 139 -2.83 -5.19 8.68
N ARG A 140 -2.29 -6.38 8.94
CA ARG A 140 -1.04 -6.57 9.68
C ARG A 140 0.01 -7.23 8.81
N LEU A 141 1.25 -6.81 8.95
CA LEU A 141 2.40 -7.51 8.40
C LEU A 141 2.81 -8.62 9.36
N ILE A 142 3.29 -9.73 8.81
CA ILE A 142 3.76 -10.91 9.56
C ILE A 142 5.14 -11.28 9.07
#